data_AF-A0A9E3WQI8-F1
#
_entry.id   AF-A0A9E3WQI8-F1
#
_cell.length_a   1.000
_cell.length_b   1.000
_cell.length_c   1.000
_cell.angle_alpha   90.00
_cell.angle_beta   90.00
_cell.angle_gamma   90.00
#
_symmetry.space_group_name_H-M   'P 1'
#
loop_
_entity.id
_entity.type
_entity.pdbx_description
1 polymer ?
#
loop_
_entity_poly.entity_id
_entity_poly.type
_entity_poly.pdbx_seq_one_letter_code
_entity_poly.pdbx_strand_id
1 'polypeptide(L)'
;MSTLRVYNTLSRQKEPFTPVVPGRVGIYLCGPTVYKEAHIGHMVGPVIFDTIKRYLTHCGYEVDWVVNITDVDDKLIAQAKQRGIPMSQVATEMTCDYCANLLSLGVDQITHMPRATDYMDEIIAFIARLIERGFAYEAGGDVFFEVGKDREYGKLTSRSAVEQQGEGGGAAAKKRASGDFALWKSAKPGEPSWESPWGAGRPGWHIECSAMCREILGETFDIHGGGLDLTFPHHENEIAQSECCHDKPMAKYWLHNGLMRAAAAGKVGGKAERQQQADAAPAEAAA
;
A
#
# COMPACT_ATOMS: atom_id res chain seq x y z
N MET A 1 18.54 8.29 30.92
CA MET A 1 18.48 7.59 29.63
C MET A 1 17.66 8.44 28.68
N SER A 2 18.12 8.66 27.44
CA SER A 2 17.36 9.42 26.45
C SER A 2 16.12 8.62 26.02
N THR A 3 14.94 9.22 26.09
CA THR A 3 13.68 8.63 25.60
C THR A 3 13.78 8.32 24.11
N LEU A 4 13.34 7.13 23.69
CA LEU A 4 13.25 6.76 22.27
C LEU A 4 12.37 7.76 21.53
N ARG A 5 12.81 8.21 20.35
CA ARG A 5 12.07 9.13 19.50
C ARG A 5 12.05 8.63 18.07
N VAL A 6 10.92 8.81 17.39
CA VAL A 6 10.73 8.46 15.97
C VAL A 6 10.34 9.71 15.19
N TYR A 7 10.79 9.82 13.94
CA TYR A 7 10.29 10.85 13.04
C TYR A 7 8.93 10.42 12.50
N ASN A 8 7.90 11.19 12.80
CA ASN A 8 6.54 10.91 12.35
C ASN A 8 6.24 11.75 11.11
N THR A 9 5.95 11.11 9.98
CA THR A 9 5.61 11.81 8.74
C THR A 9 4.36 12.68 8.90
N LEU A 10 3.40 12.27 9.73
CA LEU A 10 2.17 13.00 9.98
C LEU A 10 2.43 14.37 10.64
N SER A 11 3.28 14.43 11.67
CA SER A 11 3.61 15.69 12.36
C SER A 11 4.82 16.43 11.79
N ARG A 12 5.63 15.74 10.97
CA ARG A 12 6.91 16.20 10.42
C ARG A 12 7.97 16.49 11.49
N GLN A 13 7.86 15.87 12.65
CA GLN A 13 8.77 16.08 13.78
C GLN A 13 9.22 14.77 14.40
N LYS A 14 10.30 14.83 15.19
CA LYS A 14 10.70 13.71 16.04
C LYS A 14 9.86 13.71 17.32
N GLU A 15 9.05 12.70 17.53
CA GLU A 15 8.19 12.56 18.69
C GLU A 15 8.73 11.51 19.66
N PRO A 16 8.51 11.64 20.97
CA PRO A 16 8.67 10.54 21.90
C PRO A 16 7.87 9.31 21.45
N PHE A 17 8.52 8.15 21.43
CA PHE A 17 7.85 6.88 21.13
C PHE A 17 7.19 6.35 22.39
N THR A 18 5.87 6.21 22.34
CA THR A 18 5.06 5.59 23.39
C THR A 18 4.09 4.63 22.72
N PRO A 19 4.11 3.33 23.05
CA PRO A 19 3.23 2.39 22.40
C PRO A 19 1.75 2.61 22.77
N VAL A 20 0.84 2.12 21.93
CA VAL A 20 -0.61 2.08 22.16
C VAL A 20 -0.91 1.18 23.36
N VAL A 21 -0.28 0.01 23.42
CA VAL A 21 -0.35 -0.91 24.56
C VAL A 21 1.01 -0.95 25.26
N PRO A 22 1.10 -0.64 26.57
CA PRO A 22 2.36 -0.68 27.30
C PRO A 22 3.10 -2.01 27.12
N GLY A 23 4.35 -1.96 26.66
CA GLY A 23 5.21 -3.13 26.47
C GLY A 23 5.05 -3.87 25.14
N ARG A 24 4.05 -3.51 24.31
CA ARG A 24 3.79 -4.14 22.99
C ARG A 24 3.88 -3.13 21.86
N VAL A 25 4.35 -3.57 20.70
CA VAL A 25 4.44 -2.73 19.51
C VAL A 25 3.92 -3.49 18.29
N GLY A 26 2.89 -2.97 17.65
CA GLY A 26 2.40 -3.41 16.35
C GLY A 26 2.99 -2.57 15.21
N ILE A 27 3.68 -3.22 14.28
CA ILE A 27 4.26 -2.61 13.08
C ILE A 27 3.58 -3.20 11.85
N TYR A 28 2.98 -2.35 11.01
CA TYR A 28 2.53 -2.72 9.67
C TYR A 28 3.43 -2.07 8.62
N LEU A 29 3.97 -2.85 7.70
CA LEU A 29 4.75 -2.37 6.57
C LEU A 29 4.09 -2.84 5.27
N CYS A 30 3.69 -1.90 4.41
CA CYS A 30 3.15 -2.23 3.09
C CYS A 30 4.17 -3.04 2.29
N GLY A 31 3.78 -4.27 1.93
CA GLY A 31 4.62 -5.21 1.20
C GLY A 31 4.42 -5.17 -0.33
N PRO A 32 4.98 -6.14 -1.06
CA PRO A 32 5.05 -6.08 -2.52
C PRO A 32 3.75 -6.55 -3.19
N THR A 33 3.51 -6.02 -4.39
CA THR A 33 2.68 -6.70 -5.40
C THR A 33 3.53 -7.77 -6.10
N VAL A 34 3.16 -9.03 -5.94
CA VAL A 34 3.97 -10.20 -6.36
C VAL A 34 3.75 -10.59 -7.82
N TYR A 35 3.89 -9.63 -8.74
CA TYR A 35 3.67 -9.85 -10.18
C TYR A 35 4.96 -10.12 -10.99
N LYS A 36 6.13 -9.87 -10.38
CA LYS A 36 7.46 -10.10 -10.97
C LYS A 36 8.48 -10.32 -9.86
N GLU A 37 9.67 -10.76 -10.25
CA GLU A 37 10.82 -10.93 -9.35
C GLU A 37 11.11 -9.66 -8.55
N ALA A 38 11.51 -9.86 -7.30
CA ALA A 38 11.86 -8.79 -6.40
C ALA A 38 13.14 -8.08 -6.87
N HIS A 39 13.21 -6.77 -6.63
CA HIS A 39 14.42 -5.99 -6.83
C HIS A 39 14.85 -5.33 -5.53
N ILE A 40 16.07 -4.80 -5.48
CA ILE A 40 16.65 -4.20 -4.27
C ILE A 40 15.74 -3.15 -3.61
N GLY A 41 14.98 -2.38 -4.39
CA GLY A 41 14.01 -1.42 -3.86
C GLY A 41 12.95 -2.05 -2.94
N HIS A 42 12.50 -3.28 -3.20
CA HIS A 42 11.55 -4.00 -2.36
C HIS A 42 12.16 -4.45 -1.03
N MET A 43 13.49 -4.54 -0.94
CA MET A 43 14.20 -5.02 0.25
C MET A 43 14.56 -3.89 1.22
N VAL A 44 14.63 -2.65 0.74
CA VAL A 44 15.02 -1.49 1.56
C VAL A 44 14.10 -1.30 2.77
N GLY A 45 12.78 -1.33 2.55
CA GLY A 45 11.80 -1.26 3.62
C GLY A 45 12.01 -2.39 4.64
N PRO A 46 11.89 -3.67 4.23
CA PRO A 46 12.08 -4.80 5.12
C PRO A 46 13.38 -4.78 5.93
N VAL A 47 14.53 -4.43 5.33
CA VAL A 47 15.81 -4.33 6.07
C VAL A 47 15.77 -3.22 7.14
N ILE A 48 15.20 -2.06 6.82
CA ILE A 48 15.07 -0.94 7.77
C ILE A 48 14.11 -1.33 8.91
N PHE A 49 12.97 -1.91 8.60
CA PHE A 49 11.95 -2.27 9.60
C PHE A 49 12.36 -3.48 10.43
N ASP A 50 13.13 -4.41 9.88
CA ASP A 50 13.80 -5.48 10.64
C ASP A 50 14.75 -4.88 11.67
N THR A 51 15.56 -3.89 11.27
CA THR A 51 16.45 -3.16 12.19
C THR A 51 15.66 -2.45 13.30
N ILE A 52 14.53 -1.81 12.96
CA ILE A 52 13.63 -1.19 13.94
C ILE A 52 13.09 -2.23 14.93
N LYS A 53 12.59 -3.37 14.44
CA LYS A 53 12.09 -4.46 15.28
C LYS A 53 13.18 -5.00 16.20
N ARG A 54 14.41 -5.25 15.71
CA ARG A 54 15.55 -5.70 16.54
C ARG A 54 15.82 -4.72 17.67
N TYR A 55 15.83 -3.43 17.37
CA TYR A 55 16.08 -2.40 18.38
C TYR A 55 14.96 -2.28 19.41
N LEU A 56 13.69 -2.31 18.98
CA LEU A 56 12.55 -2.30 19.91
C LEU A 56 12.54 -3.55 20.80
N THR A 57 12.84 -4.72 20.24
CA THR A 57 12.98 -5.97 20.99
C THR A 57 14.12 -5.86 22.01
N HIS A 58 15.26 -5.30 21.62
CA HIS A 58 16.38 -5.02 22.53
C HIS A 58 15.99 -4.07 23.67
N CYS A 59 15.12 -3.10 23.41
CA CYS A 59 14.54 -2.21 24.41
C CYS A 59 13.50 -2.87 25.33
N GLY A 60 13.20 -4.16 25.13
CA GLY A 60 12.28 -4.94 25.96
C GLY A 60 10.82 -4.93 25.52
N TYR A 61 10.52 -4.46 24.30
CA TYR A 61 9.17 -4.55 23.74
C TYR A 61 8.90 -5.93 23.13
N GLU A 62 7.66 -6.41 23.26
CA GLU A 62 7.10 -7.48 22.44
C GLU A 62 6.62 -6.87 21.12
N VAL A 63 7.14 -7.34 19.97
CA VAL A 63 6.94 -6.67 18.68
C VAL A 63 6.33 -7.61 17.64
N ASP A 64 5.10 -7.31 17.24
CA ASP A 64 4.44 -7.92 16.08
C ASP A 64 4.73 -7.08 14.85
N TRP A 65 5.37 -7.71 13.85
CA TRP A 65 5.69 -7.04 12.59
C TRP A 65 5.00 -7.75 11.42
N VAL A 66 4.12 -7.01 10.75
CA VAL A 66 3.28 -7.47 9.65
C VAL A 66 3.81 -6.89 8.34
N VAL A 67 3.95 -7.73 7.32
CA VAL A 67 4.26 -7.34 5.95
C VAL A 67 3.31 -8.06 5.00
N ASN A 68 2.33 -7.36 4.42
CA ASN A 68 1.35 -8.02 3.56
C ASN A 68 1.94 -8.44 2.20
N ILE A 69 1.23 -9.32 1.52
CA ILE A 69 1.46 -9.68 0.12
C ILE A 69 0.22 -9.30 -0.68
N THR A 70 0.39 -8.41 -1.65
CA THR A 70 -0.68 -8.10 -2.62
C THR A 70 -0.63 -9.15 -3.73
N ASP A 71 -1.46 -10.19 -3.58
CA ASP A 71 -1.58 -11.34 -4.47
C ASP A 71 -2.84 -11.31 -5.37
N VAL A 72 -3.47 -10.13 -5.47
CA VAL A 72 -4.50 -9.80 -6.46
C VAL A 72 -4.30 -8.36 -6.91
N ASP A 73 -3.99 -8.14 -8.20
CA ASP A 73 -3.78 -6.80 -8.77
C ASP A 73 -3.90 -6.84 -10.30
N ASP A 74 -4.18 -5.69 -10.92
CA ASP A 74 -4.21 -5.54 -12.38
C ASP A 74 -2.92 -6.01 -13.07
N LYS A 75 -1.74 -5.72 -12.49
CA LYS A 75 -0.45 -6.15 -13.05
C LYS A 75 -0.27 -7.66 -12.95
N LEU A 76 -0.73 -8.25 -11.86
CA LEU A 76 -0.64 -9.69 -11.63
C LEU A 76 -1.55 -10.46 -12.59
N ILE A 77 -2.79 -9.98 -12.80
CA ILE A 77 -3.72 -10.54 -13.78
C ILE A 77 -3.13 -10.45 -15.20
N ALA A 78 -2.55 -9.30 -15.55
CA ALA A 78 -1.89 -9.12 -16.85
C ALA A 78 -0.71 -10.09 -17.04
N GLN A 79 0.12 -10.28 -16.01
CA GLN A 79 1.23 -11.21 -16.05
C GLN A 79 0.77 -12.66 -16.19
N ALA A 80 -0.25 -13.06 -15.43
CA ALA A 80 -0.85 -14.40 -15.51
C ALA A 80 -1.37 -14.69 -16.92
N LYS A 81 -2.08 -13.74 -17.53
CA LYS A 81 -2.55 -13.84 -18.91
C LYS A 81 -1.40 -13.94 -19.91
N GLN A 82 -0.34 -13.16 -19.74
CA GLN A 82 0.84 -13.21 -20.62
C GLN A 82 1.54 -14.58 -20.54
N ARG A 83 1.60 -15.17 -19.34
CA ARG A 83 2.26 -16.46 -19.09
C ARG A 83 1.37 -17.67 -19.39
N GLY A 84 0.06 -17.48 -19.56
CA GLY A 84 -0.89 -18.56 -19.76
C GLY A 84 -1.06 -19.48 -18.54
N ILE A 85 -0.87 -18.96 -17.33
CA ILE A 85 -1.00 -19.71 -16.07
C ILE A 85 -1.95 -19.01 -15.09
N PRO A 86 -2.47 -19.70 -14.07
CA PRO A 86 -3.33 -19.08 -13.05
C PRO A 86 -2.64 -17.92 -12.30
N MET A 87 -3.41 -16.90 -11.93
CA MET A 87 -2.93 -15.77 -11.14
C MET A 87 -2.27 -16.20 -9.82
N SER A 88 -2.90 -17.16 -9.12
CA SER A 88 -2.39 -17.74 -7.88
C SER A 88 -1.02 -18.41 -8.05
N GLN A 89 -0.74 -18.98 -9.23
CA GLN A 89 0.55 -19.58 -9.51
C GLN A 89 1.64 -18.50 -9.65
N VAL A 90 1.37 -17.41 -10.38
CA VAL A 90 2.31 -16.27 -10.46
C VAL A 90 2.56 -15.71 -9.06
N ALA A 91 1.51 -15.49 -8.28
CA ALA A 91 1.62 -14.95 -6.93
C ALA A 91 2.48 -15.84 -6.04
N THR A 92 2.26 -17.16 -6.09
CA THR A 92 3.03 -18.13 -5.30
C THR A 92 4.51 -18.10 -5.67
N GLU A 93 4.84 -18.19 -6.96
CA GLU A 93 6.23 -18.18 -7.44
C GLU A 93 6.96 -16.90 -7.03
N MET A 94 6.32 -15.74 -7.20
CA MET A 94 6.93 -14.44 -6.90
C MET A 94 6.96 -14.15 -5.39
N THR A 95 6.03 -14.72 -4.61
CA THR A 95 6.12 -14.69 -3.13
C THR A 95 7.31 -15.52 -2.65
N CYS A 96 7.53 -16.72 -3.22
CA CYS A 96 8.70 -17.54 -2.90
C CYS A 96 10.01 -16.80 -3.22
N ASP A 97 10.10 -16.14 -4.38
CA ASP A 97 11.24 -15.28 -4.73
C ASP A 97 11.43 -14.15 -3.71
N TYR A 98 10.38 -13.41 -3.36
CA TYR A 98 10.44 -12.34 -2.36
C TYR A 98 10.95 -12.84 -1.01
N CYS A 99 10.42 -13.95 -0.50
CA CYS A 99 10.85 -14.54 0.77
C CYS A 99 12.31 -15.03 0.72
N ALA A 100 12.76 -15.61 -0.40
CA ALA A 100 14.15 -16.04 -0.56
C ALA A 100 15.13 -14.83 -0.52
N ASN A 101 14.75 -13.71 -1.12
CA ASN A 101 15.53 -12.47 -1.08
C ASN A 101 15.59 -11.88 0.34
N LEU A 102 14.47 -11.87 1.07
CA LEU A 102 14.43 -11.44 2.48
C LEU A 102 15.40 -12.25 3.35
N LEU A 103 15.33 -13.58 3.25
CA LEU A 103 16.20 -14.49 4.00
C LEU A 103 17.67 -14.28 3.65
N SER A 104 17.99 -14.09 2.37
CA SER A 104 19.37 -13.84 1.91
C SER A 104 19.96 -12.54 2.47
N LEU A 105 19.12 -11.59 2.87
CA LEU A 105 19.50 -10.33 3.51
C LEU A 105 19.41 -10.37 5.04
N GLY A 106 19.11 -11.54 5.63
CA GLY A 106 18.97 -11.70 7.08
C GLY A 106 17.69 -11.10 7.67
N VAL A 107 16.67 -10.87 6.84
CA VAL A 107 15.35 -10.44 7.29
C VAL A 107 14.51 -11.68 7.60
N ASP A 108 14.45 -12.04 8.89
CA ASP A 108 13.86 -13.30 9.37
C ASP A 108 12.86 -13.13 10.53
N GLN A 109 12.49 -11.88 10.86
CA GLN A 109 11.65 -11.57 12.02
C GLN A 109 10.22 -11.10 11.68
N ILE A 110 9.79 -11.21 10.41
CA ILE A 110 8.40 -10.90 10.06
C ILE A 110 7.48 -11.88 10.80
N THR A 111 6.51 -11.34 11.53
CA THR A 111 5.60 -12.12 12.39
C THR A 111 4.41 -12.64 11.58
N HIS A 112 3.86 -11.81 10.70
CA HIS A 112 2.74 -12.16 9.83
C HIS A 112 2.98 -11.67 8.41
N MET A 113 2.68 -12.52 7.43
CA MET A 113 2.66 -12.17 6.01
C MET A 113 1.29 -12.45 5.39
N PRO A 114 0.26 -11.64 5.73
CA PRO A 114 -1.10 -11.87 5.23
C PRO A 114 -1.17 -11.64 3.71
N ARG A 115 -1.96 -12.45 3.02
CA ARG A 115 -2.27 -12.28 1.60
C ARG A 115 -3.61 -11.59 1.44
N ALA A 116 -3.74 -10.67 0.50
CA ALA A 116 -5.00 -9.99 0.25
C ALA A 116 -6.15 -10.96 -0.06
N THR A 117 -5.87 -12.06 -0.78
CA THR A 117 -6.89 -13.08 -1.10
C THR A 117 -7.40 -13.87 0.11
N ASP A 118 -6.67 -13.89 1.23
CA ASP A 118 -7.08 -14.56 2.47
C ASP A 118 -7.99 -13.69 3.36
N TYR A 119 -8.14 -12.39 3.05
CA TYR A 119 -8.87 -11.42 3.89
C TYR A 119 -10.07 -10.80 3.16
N MET A 120 -10.66 -11.53 2.20
CA MET A 120 -11.71 -10.98 1.34
C MET A 120 -12.98 -10.65 2.11
N ASP A 121 -13.34 -11.46 3.10
CA ASP A 121 -14.52 -11.23 3.94
C ASP A 121 -14.35 -9.97 4.78
N GLU A 122 -13.16 -9.76 5.35
CA GLU A 122 -12.79 -8.57 6.12
C GLU A 122 -12.80 -7.32 5.23
N ILE A 123 -12.27 -7.42 4.01
CA ILE A 123 -12.31 -6.31 3.04
C ILE A 123 -13.75 -5.95 2.69
N ILE A 124 -14.59 -6.93 2.34
CA ILE A 124 -16.00 -6.70 2.01
C ILE A 124 -16.74 -6.08 3.21
N ALA A 125 -16.53 -6.58 4.41
CA ALA A 125 -17.13 -6.03 5.62
C ALA A 125 -16.68 -4.58 5.89
N PHE A 126 -15.41 -4.27 5.65
CA PHE A 126 -14.86 -2.93 5.81
C PHE A 126 -15.51 -1.95 4.82
N ILE A 127 -15.65 -2.34 3.56
CA ILE A 127 -16.30 -1.53 2.52
C ILE A 127 -17.78 -1.33 2.86
N ALA A 128 -18.48 -2.38 3.30
CA ALA A 128 -19.88 -2.27 3.71
C ALA A 128 -20.06 -1.25 4.85
N ARG A 129 -19.15 -1.25 5.83
CA ARG A 129 -19.16 -0.26 6.91
C ARG A 129 -18.89 1.16 6.42
N LEU A 130 -17.98 1.35 5.46
CA LEU A 130 -17.76 2.67 4.84
C LEU A 130 -19.01 3.19 4.12
N ILE A 131 -19.75 2.31 3.44
CA ILE A 131 -21.04 2.65 2.81
C ILE A 131 -22.09 3.02 3.87
N GLU A 132 -22.23 2.20 4.92
CA GLU A 132 -23.17 2.45 6.02
C GLU A 132 -22.91 3.81 6.69
N ARG A 133 -21.64 4.15 6.90
CA ARG A 133 -21.21 5.45 7.45
C ARG A 133 -21.30 6.60 6.44
N GLY A 134 -21.64 6.32 5.20
CA GLY A 134 -21.85 7.31 4.15
C GLY A 134 -20.57 7.83 3.49
N PHE A 135 -19.41 7.21 3.72
CA PHE A 135 -18.13 7.59 3.10
C PHE A 135 -17.81 6.85 1.80
N ALA A 136 -18.63 5.87 1.43
CA ALA A 136 -18.50 5.15 0.17
C ALA A 136 -19.84 5.04 -0.57
N TYR A 137 -19.80 4.81 -1.87
CA TYR A 137 -20.98 4.60 -2.71
C TYR A 137 -20.72 3.56 -3.80
N GLU A 138 -21.75 2.79 -4.11
CA GLU A 138 -21.78 1.87 -5.25
C GLU A 138 -22.16 2.63 -6.53
N ALA A 139 -21.53 2.25 -7.64
CA ALA A 139 -21.86 2.74 -8.97
C ALA A 139 -21.57 1.68 -10.03
N GLY A 140 -22.61 0.95 -10.46
CA GLY A 140 -22.53 -0.01 -11.56
C GLY A 140 -21.56 -1.16 -11.28
N GLY A 141 -21.67 -1.77 -10.10
CA GLY A 141 -20.88 -2.90 -9.60
C GLY A 141 -19.51 -2.52 -9.01
N ASP A 142 -19.06 -1.28 -9.19
CA ASP A 142 -17.86 -0.75 -8.52
C ASP A 142 -18.28 -0.06 -7.22
N VAL A 143 -17.40 -0.04 -6.21
CA VAL A 143 -17.57 0.78 -5.00
C VAL A 143 -16.43 1.77 -4.91
N PHE A 144 -16.76 3.03 -4.65
CA PHE A 144 -15.79 4.12 -4.52
C PHE A 144 -15.86 4.75 -3.14
N PHE A 145 -14.70 5.20 -2.64
CA PHE A 145 -14.61 6.11 -1.50
C PHE A 145 -14.87 7.55 -1.97
N GLU A 146 -15.74 8.26 -1.26
CA GLU A 146 -16.12 9.65 -1.57
C GLU A 146 -15.20 10.60 -0.81
N VAL A 147 -14.08 10.99 -1.44
CA VAL A 147 -13.01 11.76 -0.78
C VAL A 147 -13.52 13.07 -0.21
N GLY A 148 -14.47 13.72 -0.89
CA GLY A 148 -15.04 15.01 -0.44
C GLY A 148 -15.77 14.96 0.91
N LYS A 149 -16.08 13.77 1.44
CA LYS A 149 -16.69 13.61 2.77
C LYS A 149 -15.68 13.52 3.91
N ASP A 150 -14.44 13.13 3.61
CA ASP A 150 -13.36 13.15 4.59
C ASP A 150 -12.79 14.58 4.69
N ARG A 151 -13.03 15.23 5.83
CA ARG A 151 -12.57 16.60 6.09
C ARG A 151 -11.09 16.68 6.43
N GLU A 152 -10.48 15.55 6.81
CA GLU A 152 -9.06 15.47 7.16
C GLU A 152 -8.22 14.89 6.02
N TYR A 153 -8.83 14.61 4.86
CA TYR A 153 -8.14 14.06 3.71
C TYR A 153 -6.96 14.94 3.29
N GLY A 154 -5.79 14.34 3.11
CA GLY A 154 -4.55 15.05 2.80
C GLY A 154 -3.71 15.40 4.02
N LYS A 155 -4.11 15.01 5.24
CA LYS A 155 -3.34 15.34 6.45
C LYS A 155 -1.94 14.73 6.49
N LEU A 156 -1.68 13.61 5.82
CA LEU A 156 -0.35 13.01 5.78
C LEU A 156 0.59 13.80 4.84
N THR A 157 0.09 14.19 3.67
CA THR A 157 0.91 14.77 2.59
C THR A 157 0.75 16.27 2.36
N SER A 158 -0.24 16.90 3.01
CA SER A 158 -0.75 18.24 2.70
C SER A 158 -1.17 18.43 1.23
N ARG A 159 -1.45 17.34 0.51
CA ARG A 159 -2.01 17.40 -0.85
C ARG A 159 -3.52 17.41 -0.79
N SER A 160 -4.14 18.17 -1.69
CA SER A 160 -5.60 18.21 -1.80
C SER A 160 -6.13 17.04 -2.63
N ALA A 161 -7.41 16.69 -2.43
CA ALA A 161 -8.14 15.71 -3.24
C ALA A 161 -8.08 15.99 -4.76
N VAL A 162 -7.84 17.24 -5.17
CA VAL A 162 -7.73 17.66 -6.56
C VAL A 162 -6.42 17.17 -7.21
N GLU A 163 -5.37 16.94 -6.41
CA GLU A 163 -4.08 16.44 -6.89
C GLU A 163 -4.08 14.90 -7.08
N GLN A 164 -5.14 14.23 -6.64
CA GLN A 164 -5.38 12.83 -6.94
C GLN A 164 -5.80 12.70 -8.40
N GLN A 165 -4.83 12.54 -9.30
CA GLN A 165 -5.12 12.04 -10.63
C GLN A 165 -5.53 10.57 -10.50
N GLY A 166 -6.83 10.31 -10.54
CA GLY A 166 -7.37 8.96 -10.52
C GLY A 166 -6.80 8.11 -11.66
N GLU A 167 -6.77 6.79 -11.47
CA GLU A 167 -6.51 5.84 -12.55
C GLU A 167 -7.44 6.15 -13.73
N GLY A 168 -6.87 6.63 -14.85
CA GLY A 168 -7.64 6.90 -16.05
C GLY A 168 -8.30 5.63 -16.60
N GLY A 169 -9.45 5.76 -17.24
CA GLY A 169 -10.18 4.65 -17.87
C GLY A 169 -11.69 4.69 -17.64
N GLY A 170 -12.39 3.61 -17.99
CA GLY A 170 -13.86 3.53 -17.92
C GLY A 170 -14.46 3.73 -16.52
N ALA A 171 -13.68 3.50 -15.46
CA ALA A 171 -14.09 3.77 -14.08
C ALA A 171 -14.19 5.27 -13.77
N ALA A 172 -13.46 6.14 -14.49
CA ALA A 172 -13.48 7.59 -14.27
C ALA A 172 -14.87 8.19 -14.55
N ALA A 173 -15.64 7.60 -15.47
CA ALA A 173 -16.99 8.05 -15.81
C ALA A 173 -18.03 7.72 -14.73
N LYS A 174 -17.74 6.75 -13.85
CA LYS A 174 -18.66 6.32 -12.78
C LYS A 174 -18.46 7.11 -11.48
N LYS A 175 -17.33 7.79 -11.34
CA LYS A 175 -17.00 8.55 -10.13
C LYS A 175 -17.81 9.84 -10.06
N ARG A 176 -18.27 10.19 -8.86
CA ARG A 176 -18.88 11.48 -8.55
C ARG A 176 -17.85 12.61 -8.59
N ALA A 177 -16.62 12.33 -8.14
CA ALA A 177 -15.50 13.26 -8.18
C ALA A 177 -14.22 12.60 -8.69
N SER A 178 -13.33 13.37 -9.33
CA SER A 178 -12.07 12.86 -9.88
C SER A 178 -11.13 12.26 -8.83
N GLY A 179 -11.19 12.78 -7.60
CA GLY A 179 -10.41 12.31 -6.46
C GLY A 179 -10.91 11.00 -5.86
N ASP A 180 -12.15 10.59 -6.13
CA ASP A 180 -12.69 9.33 -5.59
C ASP A 180 -11.86 8.14 -6.09
N PHE A 181 -11.65 7.15 -5.24
CA PHE A 181 -10.85 5.97 -5.56
C PHE A 181 -11.63 4.69 -5.31
N ALA A 182 -11.29 3.64 -6.06
CA ALA A 182 -12.00 2.37 -5.98
C ALA A 182 -11.66 1.63 -4.68
N LEU A 183 -12.69 1.18 -3.99
CA LEU A 183 -12.66 0.23 -2.90
C LEU A 183 -12.92 -1.19 -3.41
N TRP A 184 -13.85 -1.32 -4.36
CA TRP A 184 -14.20 -2.56 -5.05
C TRP A 184 -14.30 -2.32 -6.54
N LYS A 185 -13.71 -3.20 -7.35
CA LYS A 185 -13.74 -3.16 -8.82
C LYS A 185 -14.53 -4.37 -9.31
N SER A 186 -15.61 -4.13 -10.03
CA SER A 186 -16.34 -5.16 -10.76
C SER A 186 -15.41 -5.93 -11.69
N ALA A 187 -15.54 -7.26 -11.69
CA ALA A 187 -14.67 -8.11 -12.49
C ALA A 187 -15.10 -8.14 -13.95
N LYS A 188 -14.13 -8.13 -14.87
CA LYS A 188 -14.40 -8.38 -16.29
C LYS A 188 -14.51 -9.89 -16.55
N PRO A 189 -15.19 -10.32 -17.63
CA PRO A 189 -15.25 -11.74 -17.98
C PRO A 189 -13.86 -12.38 -18.06
N GLY A 190 -13.66 -13.46 -17.29
CA GLY A 190 -12.41 -14.21 -17.23
C GLY A 190 -11.34 -13.63 -16.30
N GLU A 191 -11.59 -12.52 -15.60
CA GLU A 191 -10.74 -12.06 -14.51
C GLU A 191 -11.08 -12.81 -13.20
N PRO A 192 -10.12 -13.01 -12.29
CA PRO A 192 -10.40 -13.50 -10.94
C PRO A 192 -11.40 -12.59 -10.21
N SER A 193 -12.35 -13.21 -9.52
CA SER A 193 -13.42 -12.47 -8.82
C SER A 193 -13.90 -13.20 -7.57
N TRP A 194 -14.44 -12.43 -6.64
CA TRP A 194 -15.09 -12.88 -5.42
C TRP A 194 -16.52 -12.33 -5.37
N GLU A 195 -17.41 -13.09 -4.77
CA GLU A 195 -18.80 -12.66 -4.53
C GLU A 195 -18.83 -11.53 -3.50
N SER A 196 -19.70 -10.55 -3.72
CA SER A 196 -19.90 -9.43 -2.79
C SER A 196 -21.34 -8.90 -2.89
N PRO A 197 -21.80 -8.08 -1.93
CA PRO A 197 -23.10 -7.41 -2.01
C PRO A 197 -23.27 -6.52 -3.25
N TRP A 198 -22.18 -6.14 -3.91
CA TRP A 198 -22.17 -5.28 -5.11
C TRP A 198 -21.92 -6.07 -6.41
N GLY A 199 -21.93 -7.42 -6.32
CA GLY A 199 -21.64 -8.33 -7.41
C GLY A 199 -20.18 -8.80 -7.45
N ALA A 200 -19.90 -9.70 -8.38
CA ALA A 200 -18.59 -10.30 -8.53
C ALA A 200 -17.51 -9.25 -8.87
N GLY A 201 -16.43 -9.22 -8.10
CA GLY A 201 -15.37 -8.24 -8.26
C GLY A 201 -14.13 -8.58 -7.45
N ARG A 202 -13.32 -7.56 -7.19
CA ARG A 202 -12.04 -7.67 -6.49
C ARG A 202 -11.73 -6.35 -5.76
N PRO A 203 -10.86 -6.37 -4.75
CA PRO A 203 -10.54 -5.17 -4.00
C PRO A 203 -9.80 -4.13 -4.84
N GLY A 204 -9.93 -2.87 -4.44
CA GLY A 204 -8.99 -1.82 -4.83
C GLY A 204 -7.69 -1.94 -4.03
N TRP A 205 -6.59 -1.44 -4.59
CA TRP A 205 -5.26 -1.62 -3.99
C TRP A 205 -5.16 -1.16 -2.52
N HIS A 206 -5.79 -0.03 -2.18
CA HIS A 206 -5.62 0.59 -0.87
C HIS A 206 -6.40 -0.13 0.25
N ILE A 207 -7.58 -0.69 -0.05
CA ILE A 207 -8.48 -1.25 0.97
C ILE A 207 -7.96 -2.54 1.60
N GLU A 208 -7.10 -3.25 0.88
CA GLU A 208 -6.44 -4.46 1.36
C GLU A 208 -5.66 -4.17 2.65
N CYS A 209 -4.80 -3.16 2.62
CA CYS A 209 -3.94 -2.82 3.76
C CYS A 209 -4.76 -2.34 4.96
N SER A 210 -5.77 -1.49 4.77
CA SER A 210 -6.65 -1.03 5.86
C SER A 210 -7.43 -2.17 6.52
N ALA A 211 -7.94 -3.13 5.75
CA ALA A 211 -8.65 -4.28 6.31
C ALA A 211 -7.70 -5.23 7.04
N MET A 212 -6.58 -5.63 6.41
CA MET A 212 -5.62 -6.57 6.99
C MET A 212 -4.95 -6.03 8.25
N CYS A 213 -4.50 -4.77 8.25
CA CYS A 213 -3.86 -4.19 9.43
C CYS A 213 -4.84 -4.08 10.61
N ARG A 214 -6.10 -3.74 10.34
CA ARG A 214 -7.15 -3.65 11.37
C ARG A 214 -7.41 -5.01 12.00
N GLU A 215 -7.50 -6.06 11.18
CA GLU A 215 -7.78 -7.40 11.67
C GLU A 215 -6.62 -7.93 12.55
N ILE A 216 -5.38 -7.69 12.14
CA ILE A 216 -4.21 -8.25 12.83
C ILE A 216 -3.76 -7.40 14.02
N LEU A 217 -3.78 -6.07 13.88
CA LEU A 217 -3.20 -5.14 14.88
C LEU A 217 -4.23 -4.27 15.60
N GLY A 218 -5.51 -4.34 15.20
CA GLY A 218 -6.60 -3.54 15.73
C GLY A 218 -6.80 -2.20 15.02
N GLU A 219 -7.82 -1.46 15.46
CA GLU A 219 -8.23 -0.18 14.83
C GLU A 219 -7.19 0.94 14.97
N THR A 220 -6.32 0.86 15.98
CA THR A 220 -5.21 1.81 16.19
C THR A 220 -3.97 1.04 16.63
N PHE A 221 -2.89 1.13 15.85
CA PHE A 221 -1.61 0.49 16.16
C PHE A 221 -0.44 1.50 16.16
N ASP A 222 0.78 1.01 16.44
CA ASP A 222 1.92 1.87 16.73
C ASP A 222 2.55 2.48 15.48
N ILE A 223 3.05 1.65 14.57
CA ILE A 223 3.90 2.08 13.45
C ILE A 223 3.31 1.59 12.12
N HIS A 224 2.99 2.51 11.22
CA HIS A 224 2.73 2.21 9.82
C HIS A 224 3.92 2.65 8.95
N GLY A 225 4.42 1.74 8.13
CA GLY A 225 5.65 1.86 7.36
C GLY A 225 5.49 1.71 5.87
N GLY A 226 6.36 2.35 5.09
CA GLY A 226 6.47 2.11 3.64
C GLY A 226 7.50 3.01 2.94
N GLY A 227 7.64 2.84 1.63
CA GLY A 227 8.45 3.73 0.81
C GLY A 227 7.84 5.13 0.73
N LEU A 228 8.68 6.16 0.51
CA LEU A 228 8.19 7.54 0.35
C LEU A 228 7.17 7.69 -0.79
N ASP A 229 7.25 6.83 -1.80
CA ASP A 229 6.27 6.74 -2.90
C ASP A 229 4.88 6.25 -2.46
N LEU A 230 4.78 5.58 -1.31
CA LEU A 230 3.49 5.13 -0.77
C LEU A 230 2.79 6.20 0.05
N THR A 231 3.46 7.27 0.45
CA THR A 231 2.83 8.40 1.19
C THR A 231 1.57 8.89 0.50
N PHE A 232 1.59 8.99 -0.83
CA PHE A 232 0.44 9.36 -1.64
C PHE A 232 0.44 8.62 -3.00
N PRO A 233 -0.70 8.06 -3.43
CA PRO A 233 -2.01 8.12 -2.76
C PRO A 233 -2.23 7.02 -1.71
N HIS A 234 -1.35 6.02 -1.60
CA HIS A 234 -1.65 4.78 -0.89
C HIS A 234 -1.94 4.99 0.61
N HIS A 235 -0.97 5.47 1.37
CA HIS A 235 -1.11 5.65 2.82
C HIS A 235 -2.11 6.76 3.19
N GLU A 236 -2.23 7.81 2.37
CA GLU A 236 -3.29 8.82 2.56
C GLU A 236 -4.69 8.20 2.41
N ASN A 237 -4.89 7.32 1.43
CA ASN A 237 -6.15 6.61 1.24
C ASN A 237 -6.42 5.61 2.37
N GLU A 238 -5.39 4.95 2.90
CA GLU A 238 -5.55 4.03 4.04
C GLU A 238 -5.97 4.74 5.32
N ILE A 239 -5.40 5.92 5.57
CA ILE A 239 -5.82 6.80 6.67
C ILE A 239 -7.29 7.15 6.48
N ALA A 240 -7.67 7.66 5.31
CA ALA A 240 -9.04 8.06 5.03
C ALA A 240 -10.03 6.90 5.23
N GLN A 241 -9.71 5.72 4.68
CA GLN A 241 -10.54 4.52 4.84
C GLN A 241 -10.68 4.10 6.31
N SER A 242 -9.57 4.01 7.04
CA SER A 242 -9.55 3.54 8.42
C SER A 242 -10.27 4.50 9.35
N GLU A 243 -9.91 5.77 9.31
CA GLU A 243 -10.50 6.75 10.22
C GLU A 243 -11.97 7.02 9.91
N CYS A 244 -12.37 7.06 8.63
CA CYS A 244 -13.78 7.12 8.25
C CYS A 244 -14.54 5.81 8.50
N CYS A 245 -13.87 4.68 8.73
CA CYS A 245 -14.51 3.42 9.10
C CYS A 245 -14.80 3.34 10.61
N HIS A 246 -13.87 3.79 11.47
CA HIS A 246 -13.95 3.56 12.92
C HIS A 246 -13.71 4.77 13.85
N ASP A 247 -13.59 6.00 13.33
CA ASP A 247 -13.43 7.25 14.10
C ASP A 247 -12.24 7.25 15.07
N LYS A 248 -11.16 6.55 14.71
CA LYS A 248 -9.93 6.47 15.48
C LYS A 248 -8.73 6.54 14.54
N PRO A 249 -7.60 7.12 14.97
CA PRO A 249 -6.38 7.11 14.17
C PRO A 249 -5.98 5.67 13.80
N MET A 250 -5.61 5.43 12.55
CA MET A 250 -5.15 4.12 12.09
C MET A 250 -3.82 3.73 12.76
N ALA A 251 -2.84 4.64 12.72
CA ALA A 251 -1.51 4.43 13.26
C ALA A 251 -1.03 5.69 13.98
N LYS A 252 -0.30 5.50 15.08
CA LYS A 252 0.25 6.60 15.87
C LYS A 252 1.47 7.25 15.20
N TYR A 253 2.31 6.45 14.56
CA TYR A 253 3.55 6.88 13.92
C TYR A 253 3.63 6.39 12.47
N TRP A 254 3.83 7.32 11.54
CA TRP A 254 4.04 7.03 10.12
C TRP A 254 5.53 7.16 9.78
N LEU A 255 6.16 6.06 9.37
CA LEU A 255 7.58 6.01 9.06
C LEU A 255 7.80 5.69 7.58
N HIS A 256 8.47 6.59 6.87
CA HIS A 256 8.73 6.42 5.44
C HIS A 256 10.22 6.36 5.12
N ASN A 257 10.65 5.33 4.39
CA ASN A 257 12.02 5.24 3.91
C ASN A 257 12.22 6.04 2.61
N GLY A 258 13.42 6.62 2.45
CA GLY A 258 13.78 7.36 1.24
C GLY A 258 13.77 6.49 -0.02
N LEU A 259 13.65 7.15 -1.18
CA LEU A 259 13.71 6.48 -2.49
C LEU A 259 15.15 6.09 -2.85
N MET A 260 15.33 4.86 -3.33
CA MET A 260 16.60 4.43 -3.92
C MET A 260 16.88 5.18 -5.23
N ARG A 261 18.08 5.73 -5.35
CA ARG A 261 18.60 6.35 -6.57
C ARG A 261 19.82 5.55 -7.04
N ALA A 262 19.88 5.23 -8.34
CA ALA A 262 21.13 4.76 -8.93
C ALA A 262 22.11 5.93 -9.02
N ALA A 263 23.41 5.64 -8.98
CA ALA A 263 24.47 6.66 -9.12
C ALA A 263 24.44 7.36 -10.50
N ALA A 264 23.87 6.73 -11.53
CA ALA A 264 23.48 7.35 -12.79
C ALA A 264 21.98 7.69 -12.74
N ALA A 265 21.60 8.90 -13.16
CA ALA A 265 20.29 9.49 -12.95
C ALA A 265 19.11 8.57 -13.35
N GLY A 266 18.50 7.91 -12.36
CA GLY A 266 17.33 7.06 -12.55
C GLY A 266 16.84 6.43 -11.25
N LYS A 267 15.52 6.25 -11.13
CA LYS A 267 14.91 5.46 -10.05
C LYS A 267 15.28 4.00 -10.26
N VAL A 268 15.82 3.34 -9.23
CA VAL A 268 16.01 1.88 -9.25
C VAL A 268 14.65 1.25 -8.94
N GLY A 269 14.01 0.66 -9.95
CA GLY A 269 12.73 -0.07 -9.80
C GLY A 269 11.51 0.57 -10.48
N GLY A 270 11.62 1.76 -11.07
CA GLY A 270 10.60 2.38 -11.92
C GLY A 270 11.19 2.80 -13.26
N LYS A 271 10.44 2.62 -14.37
CA LYS A 271 10.85 2.90 -15.77
C LYS A 271 11.94 3.96 -15.86
N ALA A 272 13.18 3.53 -16.00
CA ALA A 272 14.25 4.37 -16.49
C ALA A 272 14.00 4.58 -17.99
N GLU A 273 14.19 5.83 -18.42
CA GLU A 273 14.39 6.23 -19.81
C GLU A 273 13.16 6.20 -20.74
N ARG A 274 12.43 7.32 -20.73
CA ARG A 274 11.88 7.85 -21.97
C ARG A 274 11.85 9.38 -21.98
N GLN A 275 13.00 10.02 -21.75
CA GLN A 275 13.15 11.46 -22.04
C GLN A 275 14.63 11.86 -22.16
N GLN A 276 15.37 11.23 -23.08
CA GLN A 276 16.69 11.72 -23.51
C GLN A 276 17.06 11.14 -24.88
N GLN A 277 16.16 11.32 -25.85
CA GLN A 277 16.46 11.05 -27.27
C GLN A 277 15.63 11.94 -28.21
N ALA A 278 15.31 13.16 -27.75
CA ALA A 278 14.58 14.16 -28.55
C ALA A 278 15.42 15.41 -28.91
N ASP A 279 16.63 15.58 -28.38
CA ASP A 279 17.47 16.77 -28.63
C ASP A 279 18.74 16.50 -29.45
N ALA A 280 18.77 15.43 -30.24
CA ALA A 280 19.81 15.22 -31.24
C ALA A 280 19.18 15.11 -32.64
N ALA A 281 18.69 16.25 -33.15
CA ALA A 281 18.48 16.40 -34.57
C ALA A 281 19.85 16.52 -35.29
N PRO A 282 20.01 15.91 -36.47
CA PRO A 282 21.28 15.92 -37.19
C PRO A 282 21.57 17.32 -37.74
N ALA A 283 22.83 17.75 -37.61
CA ALA A 283 23.33 18.89 -38.34
C ALA A 283 23.26 18.59 -39.85
N GLU A 284 22.35 19.27 -40.55
CA GLU A 284 22.32 19.31 -42.01
C GLU A 284 23.58 20.01 -42.52
N ALA A 285 24.26 19.33 -43.45
CA ALA A 285 25.28 19.89 -44.31
C ALA A 285 24.63 20.66 -45.45
N ALA A 286 25.05 21.91 -45.70
CA ALA A 286 25.03 22.54 -47.02
C ALA A 286 25.82 23.86 -47.04
N ALA A 287 27.08 23.77 -47.50
CA ALA A 287 27.81 24.69 -48.40
C ALA A 287 29.31 24.68 -48.06
#